data_AF-A0A420Q0G3-F1
#
_entry.id   AF-A0A420Q0G3-F1
#
_cell.length_a   1.000
_cell.length_b   1.000
_cell.length_c   1.000
_cell.angle_alpha   90.00
_cell.angle_beta   90.00
_cell.angle_gamma   90.00
#
_symmetry.space_group_name_H-M   'P 1'
#
loop_
_entity.id
_entity.type
_entity.pdbx_description
1 polymer ?
#
loop_
_entity_poly.entity_id
_entity_poly.type
_entity_poly.pdbx_seq_one_letter_code
_entity_poly.pdbx_strand_id
1 'polypeptide(L)'
;MYSCSPVWFIRKGKVAEAEAALDRLAAKGYDVRQDLESIIEIDREEQALDKSTSYQEIFKSTNLRRTIIACVCFSTIITTGNALANNAAYFMILCGVYVS
;
A
#
# COMPACT_ATOMS: atom_id res chain seq x y z
N MET A 1 -12.72 3.97 -6.69
CA MET A 1 -12.76 3.01 -5.57
C MET A 1 -12.16 3.58 -4.27
N TYR A 2 -12.31 4.89 -4.00
CA TYR A 2 -11.82 5.55 -2.77
C TYR A 2 -12.95 6.18 -1.93
N SER A 3 -14.20 6.04 -2.38
CA SER A 3 -15.34 6.84 -1.91
C SER A 3 -15.84 6.52 -0.50
N CYS A 4 -15.21 5.58 0.21
CA CYS A 4 -15.56 5.21 1.58
C CYS A 4 -14.35 4.95 2.49
N SER A 5 -13.17 5.48 2.18
CA SER A 5 -12.02 5.31 3.08
C SER A 5 -12.15 6.26 4.28
N PRO A 6 -12.14 5.76 5.53
CA PRO A 6 -12.30 6.61 6.71
C PRO A 6 -11.15 7.61 6.88
N VAL A 7 -9.93 7.23 6.48
CA VAL A 7 -8.76 8.12 6.46
C VAL A 7 -8.98 9.31 5.53
N TRP A 8 -9.63 9.10 4.37
CA TRP A 8 -9.92 10.18 3.43
C TRP A 8 -10.93 11.20 4.02
N PHE A 9 -11.94 10.71 4.75
CA PHE A 9 -12.92 11.57 5.41
C PHE A 9 -12.27 12.40 6.53
N ILE A 10 -11.35 11.80 7.32
CA ILE A 10 -10.59 12.50 8.36
C ILE A 10 -9.73 13.62 7.75
N ARG A 11 -9.00 13.34 6.66
CA ARG A 11 -8.22 14.35 5.91
C ARG A 11 -9.07 15.48 5.32
N LYS A 12 -10.37 15.25 5.14
CA LYS A 12 -11.34 16.27 4.68
C LYS A 12 -12.08 16.96 5.84
N GLY A 13 -11.74 16.66 7.09
CA GLY A 13 -12.40 17.23 8.28
C GLY A 13 -13.79 16.66 8.54
N LYS A 14 -14.16 15.55 7.90
CA LYS A 14 -15.49 14.95 7.95
C LYS A 14 -15.54 13.76 8.89
N VAL A 15 -15.40 14.02 10.20
CA VAL A 15 -15.28 12.98 11.23
C VAL A 15 -16.50 12.07 11.32
N ALA A 16 -17.72 12.62 11.19
CA ALA A 16 -18.95 11.82 11.25
C ALA A 16 -19.09 10.84 10.06
N GLU A 17 -18.65 11.24 8.86
CA GLU A 17 -18.64 10.35 7.69
C GLU A 17 -17.56 9.27 7.83
N ALA A 18 -16.45 9.57 8.53
CA ALA A 18 -15.41 8.61 8.86
C ALA A 18 -15.88 7.55 9.87
N GLU A 19 -16.59 7.96 10.92
CA GLU A 19 -17.17 7.06 11.92
C GLU A 19 -18.16 6.09 11.27
N ALA A 20 -19.08 6.59 10.45
CA ALA A 20 -20.03 5.76 9.70
C ALA A 20 -19.34 4.78 8.72
N ALA A 21 -18.23 5.20 8.11
CA ALA A 21 -17.43 4.34 7.24
C ALA A 21 -16.68 3.24 8.01
N LEU A 22 -16.17 3.56 9.21
CA LEU A 22 -15.55 2.60 10.13
C LEU A 22 -16.58 1.62 10.68
N ASP A 23 -17.74 2.09 11.13
CA ASP A 23 -18.84 1.24 11.62
C ASP A 23 -19.27 0.21 10.58
N ARG A 24 -19.30 0.61 9.30
CA ARG A 24 -19.62 -0.31 8.20
C ARG A 24 -18.51 -1.35 7.96
N LEU A 25 -17.26 -0.99 8.23
CA LEU A 25 -16.11 -1.88 8.06
C LEU A 25 -15.92 -2.82 9.26
N ALA A 26 -16.28 -2.36 10.46
CA ALA A 26 -16.11 -3.08 11.71
C ALA A 26 -17.08 -4.25 11.86
N ALA A 27 -16.64 -5.25 12.62
CA ALA A 27 -17.50 -6.37 12.99
C ALA A 27 -18.64 -5.89 13.92
N LYS A 28 -19.80 -6.54 13.82
CA LYS A 28 -21.00 -6.18 14.59
C LYS A 28 -20.71 -6.23 16.10
N GLY A 29 -20.84 -5.09 16.78
CA GLY A 29 -20.61 -4.95 18.23
C GLY A 29 -19.19 -4.49 18.62
N TYR A 30 -18.35 -4.14 17.64
CA TYR A 30 -17.06 -3.51 17.87
C TYR A 30 -17.21 -2.00 18.09
N ASP A 31 -16.49 -1.43 19.05
CA ASP A 31 -16.46 0.02 19.28
C ASP A 31 -15.36 0.66 18.41
N VAL A 32 -15.77 1.37 17.36
CA VAL A 32 -14.90 2.05 16.40
C VAL A 32 -14.33 3.37 16.91
N ARG A 33 -14.75 3.86 18.08
CA ARG A 33 -14.29 5.17 18.60
C ARG A 33 -12.79 5.18 18.85
N GLN A 34 -12.25 4.09 19.41
CA GLN A 34 -10.82 3.95 19.66
C GLN A 34 -10.01 3.95 18.35
N ASP A 35 -10.51 3.29 17.31
CA ASP A 35 -9.89 3.29 15.99
C ASP A 35 -9.95 4.67 15.34
N LEU A 36 -11.09 5.37 15.47
CA LEU A 36 -11.26 6.72 14.95
C LEU A 36 -10.26 7.70 15.58
N GLU A 37 -10.11 7.67 16.91
CA GLU A 37 -9.13 8.48 17.64
C GLU A 37 -7.70 8.14 17.20
N SER A 38 -7.41 6.84 17.06
CA SER A 38 -6.08 6.38 16.61
C SER A 38 -5.75 6.89 15.21
N ILE A 39 -6.70 6.85 14.27
CA ILE A 39 -6.48 7.35 12.91
C ILE A 39 -6.30 8.87 12.89
N ILE A 40 -7.01 9.62 13.74
CA ILE A 40 -6.85 11.07 13.86
C ILE A 40 -5.46 11.42 14.40
N GLU A 41 -4.96 10.69 15.40
CA GLU A 41 -3.62 10.93 15.93
C GLU A 41 -2.54 10.59 14.90
N ILE A 42 -2.67 9.46 14.20
CA ILE A 42 -1.77 9.07 13.11
C ILE A 42 -1.75 10.13 12.01
N ASP A 43 -2.90 10.64 11.57
CA ASP A 43 -2.96 11.69 10.54
C ASP A 43 -2.30 12.99 11.03
N ARG A 44 -2.41 13.33 12.32
CA ARG A 44 -1.71 14.48 12.90
C ARG A 44 -0.19 14.29 12.86
N GLU A 45 0.30 13.14 13.27
CA GLU A 45 1.73 12.81 13.24
C GLU A 45 2.26 12.78 11.80
N GLU A 46 1.52 12.16 10.87
CA GLU A 46 1.86 12.10 9.45
C GLU A 46 1.91 13.50 8.83
N GLN A 47 0.94 14.38 9.12
CA GLN A 47 0.97 15.78 8.67
C GLN A 47 2.16 16.57 9.25
N ALA A 48 2.60 16.26 10.48
CA ALA A 48 3.77 16.89 11.07
C ALA A 48 5.06 16.42 10.38
N LEU A 49 5.16 15.14 10.03
CA LEU A 49 6.29 14.55 9.31
C LEU A 49 6.34 15.00 7.84
N ASP A 50 5.20 15.04 7.15
CA ASP A 50 5.07 15.49 5.76
C ASP A 50 5.53 16.95 5.57
N LYS A 51 5.21 17.82 6.54
CA LYS A 51 5.73 19.21 6.52
C LYS A 51 7.24 19.30 6.62
N SER A 52 7.88 18.30 7.24
CA SER A 52 9.34 18.26 7.42
C SER A 52 10.06 17.52 6.29
N THR A 53 9.37 16.76 5.44
CA THR A 53 9.99 15.84 4.50
C THR A 53 9.54 16.12 3.07
N SER A 54 10.51 16.43 2.20
CA SER A 54 10.27 16.62 0.77
C SER A 54 10.66 15.36 0.01
N TYR A 55 9.99 15.04 -1.10
CA TYR A 55 10.37 13.95 -2.00
C TYR A 55 11.85 14.03 -2.45
N GLN A 56 12.42 15.23 -2.44
CA GLN A 56 13.84 15.46 -2.75
C GLN A 56 14.79 14.87 -1.69
N GLU A 57 14.33 14.69 -0.45
CA GLU A 57 15.10 14.09 0.65
C GLU A 57 15.32 12.58 0.47
N ILE A 58 14.56 11.93 -0.43
CA ILE A 58 14.76 10.53 -0.81
C ILE A 58 16.10 10.36 -1.54
N PHE A 59 16.55 11.39 -2.26
CA PHE A 59 17.82 11.39 -2.98
C PHE A 59 19.03 11.79 -2.11
N LYS A 60 18.82 12.15 -0.84
CA LYS A 60 19.93 12.48 0.07
C LYS A 60 20.48 11.23 0.76
N SER A 61 21.78 11.02 0.53
CA SER A 61 22.72 10.15 1.28
C SER A 61 22.13 8.85 1.84
N THR A 62 21.56 8.87 3.05
CA THR A 62 21.09 7.70 3.79
C THR A 62 19.84 7.07 3.16
N ASN A 63 18.92 7.89 2.66
CA ASN A 63 17.67 7.41 2.05
C ASN A 63 17.89 6.91 0.62
N LEU A 64 18.91 7.43 -0.08
CA LEU A 64 19.23 7.02 -1.44
C LEU A 64 19.67 5.55 -1.50
N ARG A 65 20.53 5.11 -0.59
CA ARG A 65 20.98 3.70 -0.53
C ARG A 65 19.81 2.75 -0.29
N ARG A 66 18.91 3.10 0.63
CA ARG A 66 17.71 2.29 0.94
C ARG A 66 16.76 2.22 -0.26
N THR A 67 16.57 3.34 -0.95
CA THR A 67 15.73 3.43 -2.14
C THR A 67 16.30 2.59 -3.29
N ILE A 68 17.61 2.67 -3.55
CA ILE A 68 18.28 1.87 -4.59
C ILE A 68 18.15 0.37 -4.29
N ILE A 69 18.37 -0.06 -3.04
CA ILE A 69 18.23 -1.46 -2.66
C ILE A 69 16.79 -1.96 -2.91
N ALA A 70 15.78 -1.18 -2.51
CA ALA A 70 14.37 -1.54 -2.74
C ALA A 70 14.05 -1.64 -4.25
N CYS A 71 14.49 -0.67 -5.05
CA CYS A 71 14.32 -0.69 -6.51
C CYS A 71 14.98 -1.92 -7.16
N VAL A 72 16.22 -2.24 -6.75
CA VAL A 72 16.94 -3.41 -7.27
C VAL A 72 16.25 -4.69 -6.86
N CYS A 73 15.84 -4.86 -5.60
CA CYS A 73 15.08 -6.03 -5.15
C CYS A 73 13.78 -6.23 -5.95
N PHE A 74 13.02 -5.16 -6.17
CA PHE A 74 11.78 -5.24 -6.96
C PHE A 74 12.05 -5.59 -8.43
N SER A 75 13.11 -5.04 -9.00
CA SER A 75 13.53 -5.33 -10.37
C SER A 75 14.00 -6.79 -10.52
N THR A 76 14.66 -7.35 -9.50
CA THR A 76 15.05 -8.76 -9.46
C THR A 76 13.82 -9.67 -9.50
N ILE A 77 12.74 -9.36 -8.81
CA ILE A 77 11.50 -10.17 -8.86
C ILE A 77 10.94 -10.26 -10.29
N ILE A 78 10.99 -9.16 -11.04
CA ILE A 78 10.50 -9.11 -12.43
C ILE A 78 11.45 -9.85 -13.38
N THR A 79 12.76 -9.74 -13.13
CA THR A 79 13.82 -10.29 -13.99
C THR A 79 14.05 -11.79 -13.74
N THR A 80 13.95 -12.23 -12.50
CA THR A 80 14.13 -13.62 -12.07
C THR A 80 12.83 -14.39 -12.30
N GLY A 81 12.53 -14.62 -13.59
CA GLY A 81 11.69 -15.74 -13.99
C GLY A 81 10.18 -15.54 -13.90
N ASN A 82 9.62 -14.38 -13.54
CA ASN A 82 8.16 -14.20 -13.63
C ASN A 82 7.68 -14.33 -15.09
N ALA A 83 8.45 -13.82 -16.05
CA ALA A 83 8.17 -14.00 -17.47
C ALA A 83 8.39 -15.45 -17.95
N LEU A 84 9.40 -16.14 -17.40
CA LEU A 84 9.70 -17.53 -17.75
C LEU A 84 8.65 -18.48 -17.18
N ALA A 85 8.22 -18.27 -15.93
CA ALA A 85 7.18 -19.05 -15.25
C ALA A 85 5.81 -18.85 -15.90
N ASN A 86 5.45 -17.60 -16.26
CA ASN A 86 4.20 -17.32 -16.96
C ASN A 86 4.18 -17.94 -18.38
N ASN A 87 5.34 -18.02 -19.04
CA ASN A 87 5.48 -18.64 -20.36
C ASN A 87 5.89 -20.12 -20.29
N ALA A 88 6.14 -20.70 -19.11
CA ALA A 88 6.63 -22.08 -18.95
C ALA A 88 5.56 -23.08 -19.40
N ALA A 89 4.29 -22.82 -19.06
CA ALA A 89 3.18 -23.63 -19.54
C ALA A 89 3.07 -23.59 -21.08
N TYR A 90 3.24 -22.42 -21.69
CA TYR A 90 3.23 -22.26 -23.15
C TYR A 90 4.42 -22.98 -23.81
N PHE A 91 5.61 -22.90 -23.21
CA PHE A 91 6.79 -23.63 -23.66
C PHE A 91 6.60 -25.16 -23.55
N MET A 92 6.00 -25.66 -22.48
CA MET A 92 5.71 -27.10 -22.31
C MET A 92 4.68 -27.62 -23.33
N ILE A 93 3.70 -26.79 -23.73
CA ILE A 93 2.78 -27.09 -24.84
C ILE A 93 3.56 -27.18 -26.16
N LEU A 94 4.42 -26.21 -26.45
CA LEU A 94 5.24 -26.19 -27.68
C LEU A 94 6.23 -27.37 -27.77
N CYS A 95 6.77 -27.82 -26.64
CA CYS A 95 7.62 -29.02 -26.59
C CYS A 95 6.85 -30.35 -26.70
N GLY A 96 5.51 -30.32 -26.79
CA GLY A 96 4.68 -31.51 -26.99
C GLY A 96 4.55 -32.41 -25.77
N VAL A 97 5.01 -31.96 -24.59
CA VAL A 97 4.98 -32.73 -23.33
C VAL A 97 3.70 -32.53 -22.52
N TYR A 98 2.87 -31.54 -22.90
CA TYR A 98 1.55 -31.32 -22.33
C TYR A 98 0.48 -31.76 -23.33
N VAL A 99 0.19 -33.06 -23.36
CA VAL A 99 -1.02 -33.63 -23.96
C VAL A 99 -2.07 -33.75 -22.85
N SER A 100 -3.33 -33.51 -23.21
CA SER A 100 -4.49 -33.50 -22.30
C SER A 100 -4.63 -34.73 -21.41
#